data_AF-A0A1A8WF80-F1
#
_entry.id   AF-A0A1A8WF80-F1
#
_cell.length_a   1.000
_cell.length_b   1.000
_cell.length_c   1.000
_cell.angle_alpha   90.00
_cell.angle_beta   90.00
_cell.angle_gamma   90.00
#
_symmetry.space_group_name_H-M   'P 1'
#
loop_
_entity.id
_entity.type
_entity.pdbx_description
1 polymer ?
#
loop_
_entity_poly.entity_id
_entity_poly.type
_entity_poly.pdbx_seq_one_letter_code
_entity_poly.pdbx_strand_id
1 'polypeptide(L)'
;MPLEIKTIYNAAYSNYIYKSKLDFYKNEKETKNLNGCAEFTNEHLNPESNKQKICEAVILFLRHFKEESNDTTYHDNGCKYLYYWLYTHVQNNPKSIKNTLNLYKELFKIYTQHNEYLDTFNNYISEMNEHTSDKFVKLTDMYNKLEIFYERKKSQETVEKCTSGVKDLYTEYLDECIKGNDHDFCNELKNFRKKHDYYVQKMLHCVGEQYLLPPVEVFDTVGTTMIPVSLISVTSLILPILYKFTAFGPWIRHLIGKNRNAWDNTNKESDQLLNTYEIEDDISNMRNFNIPYNSS
;
A
#
# COMPACT_ATOMS: atom_id res chain seq x y z
N MET A 1 8.79 -1.66 19.21
CA MET A 1 7.59 -2.25 18.55
C MET A 1 8.07 -3.10 17.38
N PRO A 2 7.51 -4.30 17.12
CA PRO A 2 7.83 -5.05 15.90
C PRO A 2 7.13 -4.43 14.68
N LEU A 3 7.72 -4.62 13.50
CA LEU A 3 7.11 -4.27 12.22
C LEU A 3 5.93 -5.21 11.94
N GLU A 4 4.79 -4.69 11.49
CA GLU A 4 3.60 -5.51 11.22
C GLU A 4 3.49 -5.96 9.77
N ILE A 5 3.70 -5.04 8.82
CA ILE A 5 3.58 -5.33 7.39
C ILE A 5 4.99 -5.30 6.80
N LYS A 6 5.43 -6.40 6.20
CA LYS A 6 6.70 -6.40 5.45
C LYS A 6 6.51 -5.68 4.13
N THR A 7 7.41 -4.74 3.83
CA THR A 7 7.46 -3.97 2.58
C THR A 7 8.88 -3.99 2.02
N ILE A 8 9.07 -3.57 0.77
CA ILE A 8 10.44 -3.34 0.25
C ILE A 8 11.16 -2.18 0.97
N TYR A 9 10.43 -1.38 1.75
CA TYR A 9 10.93 -0.21 2.48
C TYR A 9 11.25 -0.47 3.96
N ASN A 10 11.26 -1.73 4.41
CA ASN A 10 11.54 -2.11 5.81
C ASN A 10 12.82 -1.48 6.39
N ALA A 11 13.83 -1.26 5.55
CA ALA A 11 15.08 -0.60 5.93
C ALA A 11 14.89 0.82 6.50
N ALA A 12 13.81 1.51 6.13
CA ALA A 12 13.49 2.84 6.63
C ALA A 12 13.08 2.77 8.11
N TYR A 13 12.33 1.73 8.49
CA TYR A 13 11.91 1.48 9.87
C TYR A 13 13.08 1.09 10.78
N SER A 14 13.99 0.25 10.27
CA SER A 14 15.14 -0.32 11.00
C SER A 14 16.45 0.46 10.80
N ASN A 15 16.37 1.67 10.24
CA ASN A 15 17.52 2.46 9.78
C ASN A 15 18.59 2.70 10.87
N TYR A 16 18.17 2.79 12.13
CA TYR A 16 19.03 3.09 13.28
C TYR A 16 20.11 2.02 13.51
N ILE A 17 19.83 0.76 13.11
CA ILE A 17 20.75 -0.37 13.25
C ILE A 17 22.03 -0.14 12.44
N TYR A 18 21.86 0.45 11.25
CA TYR A 18 22.94 0.65 10.28
C TYR A 18 23.58 2.02 10.42
N LYS A 19 22.80 3.02 10.85
CA LYS A 19 23.27 4.39 11.10
C LYS A 19 24.49 4.43 12.00
N SER A 20 24.41 3.80 13.16
CA SER A 20 25.48 3.80 14.16
C SER A 20 26.79 3.24 13.61
N LYS A 21 26.72 2.19 12.78
CA LYS A 21 27.88 1.55 12.15
C LYS A 21 28.54 2.45 11.10
N LEU A 22 27.75 3.03 10.19
CA LEU A 22 28.29 3.94 9.17
C LEU A 22 28.87 5.21 9.79
N ASP A 23 28.19 5.78 10.79
CA ASP A 23 28.70 6.94 11.52
C ASP A 23 29.98 6.60 12.29
N PHE A 24 30.10 5.39 12.84
CA PHE A 24 31.34 4.92 13.45
C PHE A 24 32.49 4.88 12.45
N TYR A 25 32.32 4.22 11.29
CA TYR A 25 33.39 4.11 10.30
C TYR A 25 33.80 5.46 9.70
N LYS A 26 32.83 6.35 9.43
CA LYS A 26 33.13 7.68 8.90
C LYS A 26 33.92 8.54 9.88
N ASN A 27 33.62 8.43 11.18
CA ASN A 27 34.24 9.25 12.22
C ASN A 27 35.53 8.63 12.77
N GLU A 28 35.96 7.49 12.24
CA GLU A 28 37.24 6.88 12.61
C GLU A 28 38.38 7.88 12.37
N LYS A 29 39.24 8.05 13.39
CA LYS A 29 40.29 9.09 13.38
C LYS A 29 41.38 8.79 12.37
N GLU A 30 41.74 7.52 12.28
CA GLU A 30 42.78 7.03 11.37
C GLU A 30 42.17 6.70 10.01
N THR A 31 42.67 7.39 8.99
CA THR A 31 42.42 7.05 7.60
C THR A 31 43.03 5.68 7.32
N LYS A 32 42.21 4.72 6.87
CA LYS A 32 42.67 3.34 6.65
C LYS A 32 43.39 3.13 5.32
N ASN A 33 43.42 4.16 4.46
CA ASN A 33 44.06 4.12 3.14
C ASN A 33 43.68 2.86 2.36
N LEU A 34 42.38 2.56 2.36
CA LEU A 34 41.85 1.37 1.70
C LEU A 34 42.05 1.47 0.19
N ASN A 35 42.39 0.34 -0.44
CA ASN A 35 42.62 0.27 -1.88
C ASN A 35 41.45 0.87 -2.65
N GLY A 36 41.74 1.80 -3.57
CA GLY A 36 40.77 2.52 -4.38
C GLY A 36 40.12 3.75 -3.71
N CYS A 37 40.28 3.96 -2.40
CA CYS A 37 39.73 5.14 -1.72
C CYS A 37 40.66 6.35 -1.67
N ALA A 38 41.99 6.15 -1.77
CA ALA A 38 42.96 7.25 -1.68
C ALA A 38 42.80 8.28 -2.82
N GLU A 39 42.51 7.81 -4.03
CA GLU A 39 42.28 8.64 -5.22
C GLU A 39 40.79 8.88 -5.51
N PHE A 40 39.91 8.42 -4.60
CA PHE A 40 38.48 8.49 -4.84
C PHE A 40 37.99 9.94 -4.85
N THR A 41 37.42 10.31 -5.98
CA THR A 41 36.75 11.59 -6.18
C THR A 41 35.42 11.35 -6.86
N ASN A 42 34.42 12.15 -6.52
CA ASN A 42 33.13 12.12 -7.19
C ASN A 42 32.54 13.53 -7.17
N GLU A 43 32.08 14.00 -8.33
CA GLU A 43 31.57 15.36 -8.52
C GLU A 43 30.19 15.59 -7.89
N HIS A 44 29.45 14.52 -7.60
CA HIS A 44 28.11 14.60 -7.02
C HIS A 44 28.14 14.76 -5.50
N LEU A 45 29.25 14.41 -4.84
CA LEU A 45 29.41 14.61 -3.41
C LEU A 45 29.48 16.10 -3.06
N ASN A 46 29.00 16.44 -1.86
CA ASN A 46 29.12 17.78 -1.31
C ASN A 46 30.60 18.20 -1.26
N PRO A 47 30.98 19.41 -1.73
CA PRO A 47 32.37 19.85 -1.76
C PRO A 47 33.07 19.81 -0.40
N GLU A 48 32.32 20.07 0.67
CA GLU A 48 32.80 20.07 2.07
C GLU A 48 32.99 18.66 2.64
N SER A 49 32.47 17.62 1.98
CA SER A 49 32.58 16.25 2.46
C SER A 49 33.98 15.68 2.23
N ASN A 50 34.50 14.98 3.24
CA ASN A 50 35.71 14.20 3.08
C ASN A 50 35.42 12.94 2.24
N LYS A 51 35.68 13.04 0.93
CA LYS A 51 35.38 11.99 -0.06
C LYS A 51 36.10 10.68 0.26
N GLN A 52 37.36 10.75 0.68
CA GLN A 52 38.13 9.58 1.09
C GLN A 52 37.48 8.86 2.28
N LYS A 53 37.08 9.60 3.33
CA LYS A 53 36.39 9.01 4.49
C LYS A 53 35.04 8.41 4.14
N ILE A 54 34.31 8.99 3.19
CA ILE A 54 33.06 8.41 2.69
C ILE A 54 33.33 7.07 2.02
N CYS A 55 34.32 7.02 1.11
CA CYS A 55 34.72 5.77 0.46
C CYS A 55 35.13 4.72 1.49
N GLU A 56 36.03 5.08 2.42
CA GLU A 56 36.52 4.15 3.44
C GLU A 56 35.39 3.60 4.31
N ALA A 57 34.45 4.45 4.74
CA ALA A 57 33.28 4.03 5.50
C ALA A 57 32.40 3.03 4.73
N VAL A 58 32.19 3.26 3.43
CA VAL A 58 31.43 2.33 2.58
C VAL A 58 32.13 0.99 2.46
N ILE A 59 33.44 0.98 2.16
CA ILE A 59 34.21 -0.28 2.02
C ILE A 59 34.22 -1.08 3.33
N LEU A 60 34.42 -0.41 4.47
CA LEU A 60 34.39 -1.06 5.78
C LEU A 60 33.01 -1.64 6.10
N PHE A 61 31.96 -0.88 5.80
CA PHE A 61 30.59 -1.31 6.03
C PHE A 61 30.21 -2.53 5.17
N LEU A 62 30.60 -2.55 3.89
CA LEU A 62 30.39 -3.70 3.01
C LEU A 62 31.18 -4.94 3.46
N ARG A 63 32.43 -4.75 3.92
CA ARG A 63 33.23 -5.84 4.50
C ARG A 63 32.58 -6.41 5.77
N HIS A 64 32.08 -5.54 6.64
CA HIS A 64 31.41 -5.93 7.88
C HIS A 64 30.23 -6.86 7.62
N PHE A 65 29.40 -6.57 6.62
CA PHE A 65 28.30 -7.46 6.26
C PHE A 65 28.75 -8.83 5.79
N LYS A 66 29.84 -8.92 5.02
CA LYS A 66 30.40 -10.21 4.61
C LYS A 66 30.75 -11.09 5.81
N GLU A 67 31.19 -10.49 6.91
CA GLU A 67 31.75 -11.20 8.06
C GLU A 67 30.71 -11.53 9.15
N GLU A 68 29.64 -10.73 9.29
CA GLU A 68 28.77 -10.78 10.47
C GLU A 68 27.57 -11.74 10.35
N SER A 69 27.01 -11.95 9.16
CA SER A 69 25.77 -12.73 9.01
C SER A 69 25.58 -13.31 7.62
N ASN A 70 24.82 -14.41 7.51
CA ASN A 70 24.31 -14.92 6.23
C ASN A 70 22.83 -14.52 6.01
N ASP A 71 22.26 -13.69 6.88
CA ASP A 71 20.87 -13.23 6.77
C ASP A 71 20.71 -12.25 5.60
N THR A 72 20.02 -12.70 4.56
CA THR A 72 19.73 -11.91 3.36
C THR A 72 18.92 -10.66 3.67
N THR A 73 18.02 -10.70 4.64
CA THR A 73 17.21 -9.53 5.06
C THR A 73 18.08 -8.48 5.73
N TYR A 74 19.06 -8.93 6.52
CA TYR A 74 20.03 -8.03 7.16
C TYR A 74 20.87 -7.29 6.12
N HIS A 75 21.32 -7.99 5.08
CA HIS A 75 22.10 -7.43 3.98
C HIS A 75 21.28 -6.51 3.08
N ASP A 76 20.08 -6.92 2.68
CA ASP A 76 19.18 -6.10 1.87
C ASP A 76 18.90 -4.74 2.53
N ASN A 77 18.47 -4.79 3.81
CA ASN A 77 18.19 -3.57 4.56
C ASN A 77 19.44 -2.71 4.76
N GLY A 78 20.59 -3.35 4.97
CA GLY A 78 21.88 -2.68 5.07
C GLY A 78 22.28 -1.94 3.80
N CYS A 79 22.09 -2.56 2.64
CA CYS A 79 22.39 -1.98 1.34
C CYS A 79 21.46 -0.81 1.00
N LYS A 80 20.18 -0.95 1.33
CA LYS A 80 19.20 0.14 1.19
C LYS A 80 19.59 1.31 2.10
N TYR A 81 19.93 1.05 3.36
CA TYR A 81 20.36 2.12 4.26
C TYR A 81 21.67 2.78 3.81
N LEU A 82 22.63 2.02 3.28
CA LEU A 82 23.86 2.58 2.71
C LEU A 82 23.56 3.59 1.58
N TYR A 83 22.61 3.27 0.70
CA TYR A 83 22.15 4.22 -0.30
C TYR A 83 21.62 5.51 0.33
N TYR A 84 20.73 5.41 1.33
CA TYR A 84 20.21 6.60 2.01
C TYR A 84 21.33 7.41 2.68
N TRP A 85 22.28 6.75 3.32
CA TRP A 85 23.41 7.41 3.93
C TRP A 85 24.27 8.17 2.90
N LEU A 86 24.53 7.57 1.74
CA LEU A 86 25.20 8.25 0.62
C LEU A 86 24.38 9.44 0.11
N TYR A 87 23.06 9.31 0.04
CA TYR A 87 22.16 10.39 -0.34
C TYR A 87 22.34 11.63 0.56
N THR A 88 22.56 11.44 1.86
CA THR A 88 22.84 12.56 2.79
C THR A 88 24.17 13.29 2.52
N HIS A 89 25.04 12.72 1.68
CA HIS A 89 26.34 13.29 1.31
C HIS A 89 26.41 13.80 -0.13
N VAL A 90 25.38 13.56 -0.92
CA VAL A 90 25.24 14.09 -2.29
C VAL A 90 24.71 15.52 -2.27
N GLN A 91 25.10 16.31 -3.28
CA GLN A 91 24.61 17.67 -3.47
C GLN A 91 23.11 17.70 -3.69
N ASN A 92 22.41 18.54 -2.92
CA ASN A 92 20.97 18.68 -3.02
C ASN A 92 20.57 19.39 -4.33
N ASN A 93 20.02 18.64 -5.28
CA ASN A 93 19.46 19.14 -6.53
C ASN A 93 18.39 18.16 -7.09
N PRO A 94 17.66 18.50 -8.16
CA PRO A 94 16.63 17.60 -8.71
C PRO A 94 17.14 16.24 -9.19
N LYS A 95 18.47 16.06 -9.36
CA LYS A 95 19.11 14.80 -9.74
C LYS A 95 19.74 14.06 -8.56
N SER A 96 19.54 14.50 -7.31
CA SER A 96 20.14 13.88 -6.12
C SER A 96 19.95 12.37 -6.10
N ILE A 97 18.73 11.88 -6.33
CA ILE A 97 18.41 10.44 -6.33
C ILE A 97 19.26 9.68 -7.35
N LYS A 98 19.30 10.16 -8.59
CA LYS A 98 20.09 9.58 -9.68
C LYS A 98 21.59 9.65 -9.41
N ASN A 99 22.06 10.78 -8.92
CA ASN A 99 23.46 11.00 -8.58
C ASN A 99 23.92 10.07 -7.47
N THR A 100 23.08 9.82 -6.45
CA THR A 100 23.34 8.85 -5.40
C THR A 100 23.42 7.43 -5.96
N LEU A 101 22.54 7.04 -6.89
CA LEU A 101 22.60 5.72 -7.53
C LEU A 101 23.92 5.53 -8.30
N ASN A 102 24.38 6.57 -9.01
CA ASN A 102 25.66 6.53 -9.72
C ASN A 102 26.84 6.40 -8.75
N LEU A 103 26.87 7.23 -7.70
CA LEU A 103 27.88 7.19 -6.64
C LEU A 103 27.92 5.81 -5.98
N TYR A 104 26.76 5.23 -5.68
CA TYR A 104 26.67 3.93 -5.05
C TYR A 104 27.28 2.82 -5.93
N LYS A 105 26.96 2.82 -7.23
CA LYS A 105 27.54 1.88 -8.21
C LYS A 105 29.06 2.03 -8.32
N GLU A 106 29.57 3.25 -8.30
CA GLU A 106 31.01 3.53 -8.36
C GLU A 106 31.74 2.99 -7.12
N LEU A 107 31.25 3.29 -5.93
CA LEU A 107 31.82 2.79 -4.67
C LEU A 107 31.76 1.25 -4.58
N PHE A 108 30.69 0.65 -5.08
CA PHE A 108 30.58 -0.80 -5.14
C PHE A 108 31.57 -1.44 -6.12
N LYS A 109 31.85 -0.77 -7.25
CA LYS A 109 32.90 -1.20 -8.18
C LYS A 109 34.27 -1.20 -7.51
N ILE A 110 34.58 -0.16 -6.72
CA ILE A 110 35.84 -0.11 -5.95
C ILE A 110 35.92 -1.29 -4.97
N TYR A 111 34.84 -1.56 -4.25
CA TYR A 111 34.77 -2.71 -3.34
C TYR A 111 35.09 -4.03 -4.04
N THR A 112 34.41 -4.31 -5.16
CA THR A 112 34.54 -5.58 -5.90
C THR A 112 35.85 -5.75 -6.65
N GLN A 113 36.56 -4.67 -6.98
CA GLN A 113 37.91 -4.75 -7.57
C GLN A 113 38.97 -5.26 -6.59
N HIS A 114 38.74 -5.08 -5.28
CA HIS A 114 39.73 -5.35 -4.24
C HIS A 114 39.29 -6.40 -3.22
N ASN A 115 38.08 -6.94 -3.37
CA ASN A 115 37.52 -7.95 -2.50
C ASN A 115 36.90 -9.08 -3.34
N GLU A 116 36.75 -10.25 -2.74
CA GLU A 116 36.05 -11.36 -3.38
C GLU A 116 34.62 -10.93 -3.78
N TYR A 117 34.31 -11.15 -5.05
CA TYR A 117 33.07 -10.71 -5.68
C TYR A 117 31.85 -11.37 -5.02
N LEU A 118 30.85 -10.56 -4.64
CA LEU A 118 29.63 -11.00 -3.97
C LEU A 118 28.42 -10.72 -4.87
N ASP A 119 27.89 -11.77 -5.49
CA ASP A 119 26.66 -11.71 -6.31
C ASP A 119 25.47 -11.10 -5.54
N THR A 120 25.39 -11.36 -4.24
CA THR A 120 24.29 -10.90 -3.38
C THR A 120 24.16 -9.38 -3.36
N PHE A 121 25.26 -8.64 -3.28
CA PHE A 121 25.21 -7.17 -3.25
C PHE A 121 24.90 -6.57 -4.62
N ASN A 122 25.34 -7.23 -5.69
CA ASN A 122 25.05 -6.82 -7.06
C ASN A 122 23.55 -6.87 -7.36
N ASN A 123 22.87 -7.91 -6.87
CA ASN A 123 21.43 -8.03 -6.99
C ASN A 123 20.73 -6.82 -6.33
N TYR A 124 21.07 -6.49 -5.08
CA TYR A 124 20.49 -5.35 -4.38
C TYR A 124 20.69 -4.02 -5.11
N ILE A 125 21.90 -3.74 -5.59
CA ILE A 125 22.21 -2.49 -6.30
C ILE A 125 21.49 -2.43 -7.65
N SER A 126 21.34 -3.56 -8.34
CA SER A 126 20.67 -3.63 -9.64
C SER A 126 19.16 -3.45 -9.55
N GLU A 127 18.54 -3.84 -8.43
CA GLU A 127 17.10 -3.67 -8.18
C GLU A 127 16.73 -2.22 -7.82
N MET A 128 17.70 -1.40 -7.41
CA MET A 128 17.45 0.01 -7.09
C MET A 128 17.19 0.85 -8.35
N ASN A 129 16.05 1.52 -8.36
CA ASN A 129 15.67 2.49 -9.38
C ASN A 129 15.31 3.84 -8.74
N GLU A 130 15.24 4.90 -9.54
CA GLU A 130 15.01 6.26 -9.05
C GLU A 130 13.68 6.39 -8.27
N HIS A 131 12.60 5.75 -8.75
CA HIS A 131 11.28 5.86 -8.14
C HIS A 131 11.21 5.20 -6.76
N THR A 132 11.69 3.96 -6.63
CA THR A 132 11.76 3.28 -5.32
C THR A 132 12.73 3.99 -4.38
N SER A 133 13.82 4.54 -4.91
CA SER A 133 14.81 5.25 -4.11
C SER A 133 14.29 6.57 -3.54
N ASP A 134 13.52 7.34 -4.32
CA ASP A 134 12.86 8.57 -3.88
C ASP A 134 11.93 8.31 -2.68
N LYS A 135 11.05 7.30 -2.82
CA LYS A 135 10.13 6.88 -1.75
C LYS A 135 10.85 6.39 -0.52
N PHE A 136 11.93 5.62 -0.72
CA PHE A 136 12.75 5.15 0.39
C PHE A 136 13.40 6.32 1.16
N VAL A 137 13.91 7.34 0.47
CA VAL A 137 14.44 8.56 1.09
C VAL A 137 13.34 9.28 1.88
N LYS A 138 12.19 9.54 1.26
CA LYS A 138 11.03 10.18 1.89
C LYS A 138 10.61 9.51 3.20
N LEU A 139 10.48 8.17 3.17
CA LEU A 139 10.13 7.37 4.34
C LEU A 139 11.21 7.42 5.41
N THR A 140 12.48 7.27 5.02
CA THR A 140 13.61 7.26 5.96
C THR A 140 13.77 8.62 6.65
N ASP A 141 13.63 9.72 5.92
CA ASP A 141 13.63 11.07 6.48
C ASP A 141 12.49 11.27 7.49
N MET A 142 11.30 10.77 7.18
CA MET A 142 10.14 10.83 8.06
C MET A 142 10.35 10.03 9.35
N TYR A 143 10.91 8.81 9.26
CA TYR A 143 11.33 8.01 10.43
C TYR A 143 12.42 8.71 11.25
N ASN A 144 13.40 9.33 10.61
CA ASN A 144 14.46 10.06 11.30
C ASN A 144 13.95 11.28 12.05
N LYS A 145 13.04 12.06 11.44
CA LYS A 145 12.36 13.18 12.11
C LYS A 145 11.60 12.71 13.34
N LEU A 146 10.90 11.59 13.21
CA LEU A 146 10.14 10.99 14.30
C LEU A 146 11.05 10.54 15.46
N GLU A 147 12.17 9.89 15.15
CA GLU A 147 13.15 9.46 16.15
C GLU A 147 13.76 10.65 16.92
N ILE A 148 14.14 11.71 16.19
CA ILE A 148 14.66 12.94 16.79
C ILE A 148 13.63 13.57 17.73
N PHE A 149 12.36 13.55 17.37
CA PHE A 149 11.29 14.03 18.24
C PHE A 149 11.20 13.22 19.54
N TYR A 150 11.29 11.88 19.47
CA TYR A 150 11.27 11.04 20.67
C TYR A 150 12.48 11.25 21.57
N GLU A 151 13.69 11.30 21.01
CA GLU A 151 14.90 11.51 21.81
C GLU A 151 14.90 12.89 22.50
N ARG A 152 14.38 13.94 21.84
CA ARG A 152 14.17 15.25 22.48
C ARG A 152 13.17 15.19 23.62
N LYS A 153 12.06 14.46 23.45
CA LYS A 153 11.04 14.33 24.50
C LYS A 153 11.49 13.47 25.68
N LYS A 154 12.27 12.43 25.42
CA LYS A 154 12.88 11.61 26.48
C LYS A 154 13.84 12.40 27.37
N SER A 155 14.48 13.44 26.82
CA SER A 155 15.46 14.28 27.51
C SER A 155 14.89 15.55 28.16
N GLN A 156 13.63 15.91 27.90
CA GLN A 156 12.97 17.10 28.47
C GLN A 156 11.79 16.71 29.36
N GLU A 157 11.80 17.13 30.63
CA GLU A 157 10.67 16.94 31.58
C GLU A 157 9.44 17.81 31.27
N THR A 158 9.54 18.78 30.35
CA THR A 158 8.48 19.75 30.09
C THR A 158 7.44 19.24 29.09
N VAL A 159 6.18 19.42 29.46
CA VAL A 159 4.95 18.89 28.81
C VAL A 159 4.62 19.52 27.45
N GLU A 160 5.31 20.58 27.00
CA GLU A 160 4.75 21.36 25.88
C GLU A 160 5.19 20.89 24.47
N LYS A 161 4.15 20.67 23.64
CA LYS A 161 4.08 20.23 22.24
C LYS A 161 4.21 18.72 21.98
N CYS A 162 3.05 18.08 21.82
CA CYS A 162 2.82 16.75 21.25
C CYS A 162 2.91 16.73 19.70
N THR A 163 3.43 17.80 19.10
CA THR A 163 3.53 17.92 17.64
C THR A 163 4.88 17.35 17.20
N SER A 164 4.85 16.16 16.59
CA SER A 164 6.03 15.48 16.05
C SER A 164 6.64 16.18 14.83
N GLY A 165 5.89 17.07 14.17
CA GLY A 165 6.33 17.79 12.97
C GLY A 165 6.37 16.93 11.70
N VAL A 166 5.78 15.73 11.73
CA VAL A 166 5.71 14.83 10.56
C VAL A 166 4.35 14.84 9.87
N LYS A 167 3.34 15.52 10.44
CA LYS A 167 1.95 15.49 9.96
C LYS A 167 1.83 15.96 8.51
N ASP A 168 2.45 17.09 8.18
CA ASP A 168 2.36 17.66 6.82
C ASP A 168 3.01 16.75 5.78
N LEU A 169 4.22 16.23 6.09
CA LEU A 169 4.90 15.24 5.24
C LEU A 169 4.08 13.95 5.08
N TYR A 170 3.49 13.46 6.16
CA TYR A 170 2.66 12.26 6.12
C TYR A 170 1.43 12.47 5.23
N THR A 171 0.77 13.62 5.31
CA THR A 171 -0.38 13.95 4.46
C THR A 171 0.00 14.06 2.99
N GLU A 172 1.15 14.67 2.68
CA GLU A 172 1.69 14.71 1.31
C GLU A 172 1.95 13.29 0.77
N TYR A 173 2.63 12.46 1.55
CA TYR A 173 2.94 11.08 1.15
C TYR A 173 1.70 10.19 1.09
N LEU A 174 0.69 10.46 1.91
CA LEU A 174 -0.61 9.79 1.84
C LEU A 174 -1.32 10.08 0.52
N ASP A 175 -1.32 11.34 0.07
CA ASP A 175 -1.88 11.73 -1.22
C ASP A 175 -1.13 11.05 -2.39
N GLU A 176 0.21 10.99 -2.32
CA GLU A 176 1.04 10.25 -3.28
C GLU A 176 0.71 8.75 -3.28
N CYS A 177 0.54 8.15 -2.10
CA CYS A 177 0.16 6.76 -1.95
C CYS A 177 -1.22 6.47 -2.57
N ILE A 178 -2.22 7.30 -2.31
CA ILE A 178 -3.60 7.11 -2.82
C ILE A 178 -3.64 7.24 -4.35
N LYS A 179 -2.86 8.17 -4.92
CA LYS A 179 -2.79 8.39 -6.37
C LYS A 179 -1.88 7.39 -7.08
N GLY A 180 -0.95 6.78 -6.36
CA GLY A 180 0.03 5.83 -6.88
C GLY A 180 -0.46 4.39 -6.89
N ASN A 181 0.38 3.51 -7.44
CA ASN A 181 0.18 2.05 -7.45
C ASN A 181 1.19 1.30 -6.57
N ASP A 182 1.95 2.03 -5.76
CA ASP A 182 2.99 1.45 -4.91
C ASP A 182 2.40 1.04 -3.56
N HIS A 183 1.86 -0.18 -3.56
CA HIS A 183 1.23 -0.75 -2.37
C HIS A 183 2.22 -0.89 -1.20
N ASP A 184 3.50 -1.11 -1.46
CA ASP A 184 4.52 -1.19 -0.43
C ASP A 184 4.78 0.16 0.24
N PHE A 185 4.76 1.25 -0.53
CA PHE A 185 4.88 2.61 0.02
C PHE A 185 3.70 2.93 0.92
N CYS A 186 2.49 2.63 0.46
CA CYS A 186 1.26 2.76 1.27
C CYS A 186 1.28 1.91 2.54
N ASN A 187 1.75 0.67 2.44
CA ASN A 187 1.88 -0.23 3.58
C ASN A 187 2.93 0.27 4.58
N GLU A 188 4.01 0.88 4.10
CA GLU A 188 5.01 1.47 4.98
C GLU A 188 4.48 2.74 5.68
N LEU A 189 3.61 3.52 5.03
CA LEU A 189 2.88 4.61 5.70
C LEU A 189 1.92 4.09 6.79
N LYS A 190 1.34 2.89 6.64
CA LYS A 190 0.56 2.24 7.71
C LYS A 190 1.47 1.87 8.89
N ASN A 191 2.63 1.26 8.62
CA ASN A 191 3.63 0.94 9.64
C ASN A 191 4.07 2.22 10.38
N PHE A 192 4.39 3.28 9.64
CA PHE A 192 4.81 4.55 10.20
C PHE A 192 3.74 5.16 11.10
N ARG A 193 2.48 5.23 10.64
CA ARG A 193 1.35 5.72 11.43
C ARG A 193 1.22 4.97 12.74
N LYS A 194 1.24 3.64 12.69
CA LYS A 194 1.13 2.83 13.88
C LYS A 194 2.27 3.11 14.87
N LYS A 195 3.51 3.18 14.37
CA LYS A 195 4.68 3.52 15.19
C LYS A 195 4.48 4.89 15.84
N HIS A 196 4.16 5.90 15.04
CA HIS A 196 3.89 7.27 15.51
C HIS A 196 2.82 7.33 16.59
N ASP A 197 1.62 6.82 16.29
CA ASP A 197 0.46 6.90 17.18
C ASP A 197 0.71 6.12 18.48
N TYR A 198 1.42 4.99 18.41
CA TYR A 198 1.85 4.26 19.59
C TYR A 198 2.72 5.13 20.51
N TYR A 199 3.75 5.78 20.00
CA TYR A 199 4.60 6.59 20.86
C TYR A 199 3.89 7.84 21.38
N VAL A 200 3.14 8.55 20.53
CA VAL A 200 2.39 9.75 20.93
C VAL A 200 1.39 9.43 22.05
N GLN A 201 0.64 8.34 21.93
CA GLN A 201 -0.37 7.97 22.92
C GLN A 201 0.20 7.25 24.14
N LYS A 202 1.12 6.29 23.92
CA LYS A 202 1.56 5.36 24.98
C LYS A 202 2.83 5.81 25.68
N MET A 203 3.72 6.53 25.00
CA MET A 203 4.96 7.01 25.63
C MET A 203 4.86 8.46 26.08
N LEU A 204 4.20 9.32 25.29
CA LEU A 204 4.07 10.74 25.62
C LEU A 204 2.73 11.10 26.29
N HIS A 205 1.80 10.14 26.39
CA HIS A 205 0.47 10.33 26.99
C HIS A 205 -0.31 11.53 26.40
N CYS A 206 -0.08 11.85 25.13
CA CYS A 206 -0.78 12.91 24.44
C CYS A 206 -2.24 12.50 24.17
N VAL A 207 -3.18 13.35 24.58
CA VAL A 207 -4.62 13.10 24.42
C VAL A 207 -5.18 14.01 23.33
N GLY A 208 -5.91 13.43 22.36
CA GLY A 208 -6.62 14.15 21.32
C GLY A 208 -6.26 13.69 19.91
N GLU A 209 -7.27 13.61 19.03
CA GLU A 209 -7.13 13.15 17.64
C GLU A 209 -6.22 14.05 16.80
N GLN A 210 -6.10 15.32 17.15
CA GLN A 210 -5.23 16.29 16.48
C GLN A 210 -3.76 15.87 16.43
N TYR A 211 -3.31 15.03 17.38
CA TYR A 211 -1.96 14.50 17.49
C TYR A 211 -1.77 13.16 16.76
N LEU A 212 -2.83 12.55 16.25
CA LEU A 212 -2.76 11.29 15.53
C LEU A 212 -2.65 11.55 14.02
N LEU A 213 -2.09 10.57 13.31
CA LEU A 213 -2.03 10.62 11.86
C LEU A 213 -3.31 10.05 11.24
N PRO A 214 -3.78 10.62 10.11
CA PRO A 214 -4.96 10.11 9.42
C PRO A 214 -4.72 8.66 8.93
N PRO A 215 -5.76 7.82 8.84
CA PRO A 215 -5.62 6.45 8.34
C PRO A 215 -5.21 6.39 6.87
N VAL A 216 -4.53 5.30 6.50
CA VAL A 216 -4.23 4.98 5.09
C VAL A 216 -5.36 4.11 4.54
N GLU A 217 -6.33 4.75 3.89
CA GLU A 217 -7.45 4.09 3.21
C GLU A 217 -7.16 4.00 1.71
N VAL A 218 -6.38 2.98 1.32
CA VAL A 218 -6.20 2.65 -0.10
C VAL A 218 -7.35 1.74 -0.51
N PHE A 219 -8.26 2.24 -1.34
CA PHE A 219 -9.23 1.38 -2.00
C PHE A 219 -8.46 0.50 -2.98
N ASP A 220 -8.40 -0.80 -2.71
CA ASP A 220 -7.90 -1.77 -3.67
C ASP A 220 -8.90 -1.83 -4.82
N THR A 221 -8.75 -0.93 -5.80
CA THR A 221 -9.64 -0.85 -6.96
C THR A 221 -9.65 -2.16 -7.73
N VAL A 222 -8.57 -2.95 -7.70
CA VAL A 222 -8.50 -4.25 -8.38
C VAL A 222 -9.33 -5.28 -7.62
N GLY A 223 -9.11 -5.45 -6.31
CA GLY A 223 -9.91 -6.39 -5.51
C GLY A 223 -11.39 -6.01 -5.40
N THR A 224 -11.67 -4.73 -5.21
CA THR A 224 -13.03 -4.20 -4.98
C THR A 224 -13.88 -4.21 -6.26
N THR A 225 -13.27 -4.13 -7.45
CA THR A 225 -14.00 -4.27 -8.73
C THR A 225 -13.96 -5.71 -9.27
N MET A 226 -12.85 -6.44 -9.13
CA MET A 226 -12.78 -7.84 -9.60
C MET A 226 -13.73 -8.75 -8.86
N ILE A 227 -13.93 -8.59 -7.54
CA ILE A 227 -14.82 -9.47 -6.77
C ILE A 227 -16.26 -9.40 -7.29
N PRO A 228 -16.93 -8.23 -7.39
CA PRO A 228 -18.28 -8.17 -7.93
C PRO A 228 -18.32 -8.56 -9.42
N VAL A 229 -17.36 -8.15 -10.25
CA VAL A 229 -17.34 -8.48 -11.69
C VAL A 229 -17.18 -9.99 -11.92
N SER A 230 -16.28 -10.64 -11.19
CA SER A 230 -16.07 -12.09 -11.27
C SER A 230 -17.27 -12.87 -10.76
N LEU A 231 -17.88 -12.45 -9.64
CA LEU A 231 -19.10 -13.05 -9.12
C LEU A 231 -20.27 -12.92 -10.10
N ILE A 232 -20.48 -11.73 -10.69
CA ILE A 232 -21.51 -11.49 -11.71
C ILE A 232 -21.26 -12.35 -12.96
N SER A 233 -20.00 -12.46 -13.40
CA SER A 233 -19.64 -13.25 -14.58
C SER A 233 -19.85 -14.75 -14.34
N VAL A 234 -19.42 -15.28 -13.20
CA VAL A 234 -19.58 -16.70 -12.84
C VAL A 234 -21.07 -17.04 -12.67
N THR A 235 -21.83 -16.21 -11.98
CA THR A 235 -23.28 -16.43 -11.81
C THR A 235 -24.02 -16.37 -13.14
N SER A 236 -23.69 -15.43 -14.03
CA SER A 236 -24.29 -15.31 -15.37
C SER A 236 -24.04 -16.53 -16.26
N LEU A 237 -22.90 -17.21 -16.09
CA LEU A 237 -22.59 -18.44 -16.84
C LEU A 237 -23.28 -19.67 -16.26
N ILE A 238 -23.39 -19.77 -14.94
CA ILE A 238 -23.93 -20.95 -14.25
C ILE A 238 -25.47 -20.94 -14.25
N LEU A 239 -26.11 -19.78 -14.08
CA LEU A 239 -27.57 -19.65 -13.98
C LEU A 239 -28.35 -20.26 -15.18
N PRO A 240 -27.97 -20.01 -16.45
CA PRO A 240 -28.66 -20.60 -17.61
C PRO A 240 -28.51 -22.12 -17.67
N ILE A 241 -27.34 -22.64 -17.27
CA ILE A 241 -27.04 -24.07 -17.26
C ILE A 241 -27.89 -24.76 -16.20
N LEU A 242 -27.93 -24.21 -14.98
CA LEU A 242 -28.78 -24.72 -13.91
C LEU A 242 -30.27 -24.64 -14.28
N TYR A 243 -30.71 -23.53 -14.88
CA TYR A 243 -32.09 -23.36 -15.33
C TYR A 243 -32.51 -24.40 -16.39
N LYS A 244 -31.60 -24.81 -17.29
CA LYS A 244 -31.93 -25.77 -18.36
C LYS A 244 -31.76 -27.24 -17.94
N PHE A 245 -30.75 -27.57 -17.14
CA PHE A 245 -30.29 -28.95 -16.93
C PHE A 245 -30.51 -29.50 -15.52
N THR A 246 -31.13 -28.74 -14.61
CA THR A 246 -31.42 -29.21 -13.25
C THR A 246 -32.89 -28.99 -12.86
N ALA A 247 -33.32 -29.59 -11.75
CA ALA A 247 -34.67 -29.42 -11.18
C ALA A 247 -35.01 -27.96 -10.82
N PHE A 248 -34.01 -27.07 -10.81
CA PHE A 248 -34.16 -25.63 -10.58
C PHE A 248 -35.01 -24.92 -11.63
N GLY A 249 -34.94 -25.32 -12.91
CA GLY A 249 -35.72 -24.71 -13.98
C GLY A 249 -37.24 -24.90 -13.84
N PRO A 250 -37.73 -26.14 -13.68
CA PRO A 250 -39.12 -26.41 -13.34
C PRO A 250 -39.58 -25.73 -12.04
N TRP A 251 -38.73 -25.70 -11.01
CA TRP A 251 -39.03 -25.06 -9.73
C TRP A 251 -39.19 -23.54 -9.84
N ILE A 252 -38.30 -22.85 -10.56
CA ILE A 252 -38.42 -21.40 -10.84
C ILE A 252 -39.68 -21.10 -11.66
N ARG A 253 -39.97 -21.89 -12.69
CA ARG A 253 -41.20 -21.72 -13.49
C ARG A 253 -42.46 -21.89 -12.66
N HIS A 254 -42.47 -22.82 -11.70
CA HIS A 254 -43.56 -22.98 -10.76
C HIS A 254 -43.69 -21.78 -9.82
N LEU A 255 -42.58 -21.23 -9.32
CA LEU A 255 -42.56 -20.06 -8.44
C LEU A 255 -43.07 -18.79 -9.15
N ILE A 256 -42.63 -18.56 -10.39
CA ILE A 256 -43.09 -17.44 -11.24
C ILE A 256 -44.57 -17.62 -11.62
N GLY A 257 -44.96 -18.84 -12.01
CA GLY A 257 -46.35 -19.17 -12.34
C GLY A 257 -47.30 -19.00 -11.14
N LYS A 258 -46.86 -19.34 -9.94
CA LYS A 258 -47.63 -19.16 -8.70
C LYS A 258 -47.91 -17.67 -8.41
N ASN A 259 -46.94 -16.79 -8.66
CA ASN A 259 -47.13 -15.35 -8.49
C ASN A 259 -48.00 -14.74 -9.59
N ARG A 260 -47.91 -15.25 -10.83
CA ARG A 260 -48.77 -14.81 -11.95
C ARG A 260 -50.23 -15.17 -11.72
N ASN A 261 -50.51 -16.38 -11.23
CA ASN A 261 -51.86 -16.81 -10.86
C ASN A 261 -52.43 -16.01 -9.68
N ALA A 262 -51.59 -15.58 -8.73
CA ALA A 262 -52.01 -14.69 -7.65
C ALA A 262 -52.44 -13.31 -8.18
N TRP A 263 -51.69 -12.75 -9.14
CA TRP A 263 -52.01 -11.45 -9.74
C TRP A 263 -53.24 -11.49 -10.66
N ASP A 264 -53.39 -12.55 -11.47
CA ASP A 264 -54.60 -12.79 -12.27
C ASP A 264 -55.84 -13.02 -11.37
N ASN A 265 -55.68 -13.65 -10.21
CA ASN A 265 -56.77 -13.78 -9.23
C ASN A 265 -57.12 -12.44 -8.57
N THR A 266 -56.15 -11.54 -8.34
CA THR A 266 -56.44 -10.21 -7.78
C THR A 266 -57.19 -9.32 -8.79
N ASN A 267 -56.85 -9.44 -10.08
CA ASN A 267 -57.55 -8.72 -11.16
C ASN A 267 -58.94 -9.33 -11.46
N LYS A 268 -59.11 -10.66 -11.35
CA LYS A 268 -60.44 -11.30 -11.45
C LYS A 268 -61.35 -10.95 -10.28
N GLU A 269 -60.80 -10.81 -9.08
CA GLU A 269 -61.56 -10.42 -7.89
C GLU A 269 -61.99 -8.95 -7.96
N SER A 270 -61.17 -8.05 -8.54
CA SER A 270 -61.60 -6.68 -8.84
C SER A 270 -62.68 -6.58 -9.92
N ASP A 271 -62.64 -7.44 -10.94
CA ASP A 271 -63.68 -7.47 -12.00
C ASP A 271 -65.01 -8.09 -11.50
N GLN A 272 -64.97 -8.96 -10.51
CA GLN A 272 -66.18 -9.53 -9.88
C GLN A 272 -66.83 -8.58 -8.85
N LEU A 273 -66.07 -7.68 -8.22
CA LEU A 273 -66.60 -6.72 -7.23
C LEU A 273 -67.28 -5.49 -7.84
N LEU A 274 -67.13 -5.24 -9.15
CA LEU A 274 -67.77 -4.11 -9.84
C LEU A 274 -69.20 -4.38 -10.35
N ASN A 275 -69.70 -5.61 -10.27
CA ASN A 275 -71.04 -5.97 -10.78
C ASN A 275 -72.09 -6.11 -9.68
N THR A 276 -72.24 -5.08 -8.85
CA THR A 276 -73.43 -4.96 -8.01
C THR A 276 -73.84 -3.49 -7.94
N TYR A 277 -74.77 -3.07 -8.80
CA TYR A 277 -75.90 -2.20 -8.44
C TYR A 277 -76.92 -2.09 -9.60
N GLU A 278 -78.12 -2.56 -9.28
CA GLU A 278 -79.47 -2.14 -9.69
C GLU A 278 -79.98 -2.19 -11.15
N ILE A 279 -81.23 -2.67 -11.19
CA ILE A 279 -82.17 -2.83 -12.30
C ILE A 279 -82.77 -1.46 -12.64
N GLU A 280 -82.87 -1.11 -13.92
CA GLU A 280 -83.95 -0.26 -14.41
C GLU A 280 -84.35 -0.65 -15.84
N ASP A 281 -85.66 -0.74 -16.05
CA ASP A 281 -86.36 -1.15 -17.26
C ASP A 281 -85.95 -0.34 -18.50
N ASP A 282 -85.78 -1.02 -19.65
CA ASP A 282 -86.36 -0.48 -20.88
C ASP A 282 -86.68 -1.57 -21.92
N ILE A 283 -87.87 -1.46 -22.48
CA ILE A 283 -88.48 -2.34 -23.48
C ILE A 283 -88.01 -1.91 -24.86
N SER A 284 -87.41 -2.80 -25.66
CA SER A 284 -87.67 -2.83 -27.12
C SER A 284 -87.06 -4.02 -27.90
N ASN A 285 -87.95 -4.70 -28.63
CA ASN A 285 -87.77 -5.32 -29.95
C ASN A 285 -87.14 -6.72 -30.13
N MET A 286 -88.04 -7.72 -30.09
CA MET A 286 -88.19 -8.91 -30.95
C MET A 286 -87.07 -9.26 -31.97
N ARG A 287 -86.63 -10.54 -31.97
CA ARG A 287 -87.08 -11.56 -32.95
C ARG A 287 -86.60 -13.01 -32.63
N ASN A 288 -87.62 -13.86 -32.51
CA ASN A 288 -87.73 -15.33 -32.61
C ASN A 288 -86.59 -16.10 -33.30
N PHE A 289 -86.21 -17.26 -32.74
CA PHE A 289 -86.23 -18.55 -33.47
C PHE A 289 -86.54 -19.74 -32.54
N ASN A 290 -87.45 -20.60 -33.01
CA ASN A 290 -88.03 -21.76 -32.32
C ASN A 290 -87.11 -22.99 -32.34
N ILE A 291 -87.12 -23.74 -31.23
CA ILE A 291 -86.54 -25.08 -31.11
C ILE A 291 -87.63 -26.11 -31.46
N PRO A 292 -87.43 -27.02 -32.43
CA PRO A 292 -88.27 -28.19 -32.58
C PRO A 292 -87.76 -29.32 -31.67
N TYR A 293 -88.63 -29.78 -30.78
CA TYR A 293 -88.52 -31.05 -30.08
C TYR A 293 -88.67 -32.20 -31.08
N ASN A 294 -87.85 -33.24 -30.95
CA ASN A 294 -88.21 -34.57 -31.43
C ASN A 294 -88.08 -35.56 -30.29
N SER A 295 -89.24 -36.11 -29.92
CA SER A 295 -89.44 -37.25 -29.04
C SER A 295 -89.52 -38.53 -29.86
N SER A 296 -88.87 -39.59 -29.38
CA SER A 296 -89.37 -40.98 -29.38
C SER A 296 -88.74 -41.68 -28.18
#